data_AF-A0A8H5LR40-F1
#
_entry.id   AF-A0A8H5LR40-F1
#
_cell.length_a   1.000
_cell.length_b   1.000
_cell.length_c   1.000
_cell.angle_alpha   90.00
_cell.angle_beta   90.00
_cell.angle_gamma   90.00
#
_symmetry.space_group_name_H-M   'P 1'
#
loop_
_entity.id
_entity.type
_entity.pdbx_description
1 polymer ?
#
loop_
_entity_poly.entity_id
_entity_poly.type
_entity_poly.pdbx_seq_one_letter_code
_entity_poly.pdbx_strand_id
1 'polypeptide(L)'
;MNNSISQTLPQVFLPPYPSNSSIVVTLDSEGTVSHVTFAITDIVYILDASSGCTTAPSTSASGVFPLDNLFKQLLAGKDGRSVFLAGFDMPRLALRLFFHFGYHVKGTDLSTVCSPSYTEAWLPGKVAAAKIGGSMDTFRINRLWHENSDSEENLCLRAWLSASIPLGADADAFLCPFRLAQVCRTGEIKSVKKVDTRNVRKDILKCLGELLKQTDILSRSLPKETVSEYDHFDLKGGDDGFKLTNARYKVRVGRSQQFMG
;
A
#
# COMPACT_ATOMS: atom_id res chain seq x y z
N MET A 1 34.71 -21.40 11.50
CA MET A 1 35.01 -20.08 10.90
C MET A 1 33.85 -19.76 9.96
N ASN A 2 32.84 -19.07 10.49
CA ASN A 2 31.64 -18.71 9.73
C ASN A 2 31.86 -17.32 9.14
N ASN A 3 32.02 -17.24 7.83
CA ASN A 3 32.07 -15.99 7.10
C ASN A 3 30.66 -15.38 7.05
N SER A 4 30.34 -14.57 8.05
CA SER A 4 29.27 -13.58 7.95
C SER A 4 29.71 -12.51 6.96
N ILE A 5 29.25 -12.62 5.71
CA ILE A 5 29.39 -11.56 4.72
C ILE A 5 28.45 -10.44 5.17
N SER A 6 28.97 -9.52 5.97
CA SER A 6 28.40 -8.18 6.14
C SER A 6 28.51 -7.47 4.80
N GLN A 7 27.52 -7.65 3.93
CA GLN A 7 27.36 -6.78 2.78
C GLN A 7 27.06 -5.39 3.32
N THR A 8 28.09 -4.55 3.36
CA THR A 8 27.93 -3.10 3.28
C THR A 8 26.97 -2.83 2.14
N LEU A 9 25.77 -2.35 2.46
CA LEU A 9 24.74 -1.96 1.51
C LEU A 9 25.42 -1.15 0.39
N PRO A 10 25.33 -1.59 -0.88
CA PRO A 10 25.81 -0.77 -1.97
C PRO A 10 25.06 0.56 -1.88
N GLN A 11 25.80 1.67 -2.02
CA GLN A 11 25.24 3.01 -2.09
C GLN A 11 23.93 2.94 -2.87
N VAL A 12 22.80 3.29 -2.22
CA VAL A 12 21.48 3.27 -2.83
C VAL A 12 21.57 4.11 -4.09
N PHE A 13 21.76 3.44 -5.22
CA PHE A 13 21.90 4.05 -6.52
C PHE A 13 20.49 4.49 -6.88
N LEU A 14 20.12 5.70 -6.46
CA LEU A 14 18.95 6.35 -7.02
C LEU A 14 19.19 6.41 -8.53
N PRO A 15 18.25 5.92 -9.35
CA PRO A 15 18.44 5.91 -10.79
C PRO A 15 18.74 7.34 -11.27
N PRO A 16 19.65 7.53 -12.24
CA PRO A 16 20.07 8.86 -12.73
C PRO A 16 18.96 9.63 -13.45
N TYR A 17 17.76 9.04 -13.59
CA TYR A 17 16.60 9.62 -14.24
C TYR A 17 15.40 9.62 -13.27
N PRO A 18 14.40 10.50 -13.46
CA PRO A 18 13.17 10.44 -12.70
C PRO A 18 12.46 9.11 -13.00
N SER A 19 12.76 8.10 -12.20
CA SER A 19 12.05 6.84 -12.20
C SER A 19 10.88 6.98 -11.24
N ASN A 20 9.74 6.44 -11.61
CA ASN A 20 8.66 6.24 -10.66
C ASN A 20 9.13 5.18 -9.65
N SER A 21 8.96 5.47 -8.37
CA SER A 21 9.18 4.52 -7.29
C SER A 21 7.86 4.28 -6.59
N SER A 22 7.47 3.03 -6.46
CA SER A 22 6.35 2.69 -5.60
C SER A 22 6.78 2.65 -4.15
N ILE A 23 5.84 2.83 -3.23
CA ILE A 23 6.06 2.68 -1.80
C ILE A 23 4.96 1.87 -1.14
N VAL A 24 5.36 0.97 -0.26
CA VAL A 24 4.49 0.18 0.61
C VAL A 24 5.11 0.15 1.99
N VAL A 25 4.30 0.10 3.04
CA VAL A 25 4.77 -0.01 4.43
C VAL A 25 4.09 -1.19 5.11
N THR A 26 4.80 -1.83 6.03
CA THR A 26 4.20 -2.66 7.07
C THR A 26 4.21 -1.94 8.39
N LEU A 27 3.26 -2.35 9.24
CA LEU A 27 3.21 -1.93 10.62
C LEU A 27 3.54 -3.12 11.52
N ASP A 28 4.09 -2.85 12.69
CA ASP A 28 4.21 -3.83 13.77
C ASP A 28 2.91 -3.98 14.55
N SER A 29 2.95 -4.74 15.65
CA SER A 29 1.82 -4.93 16.56
C SER A 29 1.34 -3.65 17.24
N GLU A 30 2.20 -2.64 17.34
CA GLU A 30 1.89 -1.35 17.95
C GLU A 30 1.35 -0.34 16.92
N GLY A 31 1.20 -0.72 15.65
CA GLY A 31 0.78 0.18 14.58
C GLY A 31 1.89 1.15 14.14
N THR A 32 3.13 0.86 14.48
CA THR A 32 4.33 1.63 14.11
C THR A 32 4.92 1.06 12.82
N VAL A 33 5.48 1.90 11.95
CA VAL A 33 6.08 1.42 10.69
C VAL A 33 7.28 0.53 11.01
N SER A 34 7.24 -0.73 10.56
CA SER A 34 8.33 -1.70 10.77
C SER A 34 9.21 -1.82 9.54
N HIS A 35 8.62 -1.85 8.34
CA HIS A 35 9.38 -1.86 7.09
C HIS A 35 8.81 -0.85 6.10
N VAL A 36 9.71 -0.27 5.31
CA VAL A 36 9.37 0.56 4.15
C VAL A 36 9.93 -0.13 2.91
N THR A 37 9.06 -0.51 1.99
CA THR A 37 9.43 -1.18 0.74
C THR A 37 9.29 -0.20 -0.42
N PHE A 38 10.34 -0.11 -1.23
CA PHE A 38 10.34 0.63 -2.50
C PHE A 38 10.48 -0.34 -3.65
N ALA A 39 9.70 -0.18 -4.71
CA ALA A 39 10.03 -0.82 -5.96
C ALA A 39 10.33 0.22 -7.03
N ILE A 40 11.41 -0.03 -7.75
CA ILE A 40 11.75 0.55 -9.04
C ILE A 40 11.55 -0.58 -10.05
N THR A 41 11.27 -0.25 -11.32
CA THR A 41 10.94 -1.14 -12.45
C THR A 41 11.24 -2.65 -12.26
N ASP A 42 12.47 -3.01 -11.93
CA ASP A 42 13.02 -4.36 -11.83
C ASP A 42 13.61 -4.72 -10.45
N ILE A 43 13.69 -3.78 -9.50
CA ILE A 43 14.34 -3.98 -8.19
C ILE A 43 13.42 -3.53 -7.07
N VAL A 44 13.30 -4.37 -6.04
CA VAL A 44 12.59 -4.06 -4.81
C VAL A 44 13.60 -3.92 -3.67
N TYR A 45 13.50 -2.83 -2.92
CA TYR A 45 14.28 -2.53 -1.72
C TYR A 45 13.37 -2.62 -0.51
N ILE A 46 13.78 -3.36 0.52
CA ILE A 46 13.13 -3.36 1.84
C ILE A 46 14.07 -2.64 2.80
N LEU A 47 13.56 -1.62 3.48
CA LEU A 47 14.23 -0.92 4.56
C LEU A 47 13.58 -1.31 5.89
N ASP A 48 14.38 -1.80 6.83
CA ASP A 48 13.95 -1.95 8.22
C ASP A 48 13.90 -0.56 8.88
N ALA A 49 12.71 -0.20 9.38
CA ALA A 49 12.44 1.06 10.07
C ALA A 49 12.49 0.92 11.60
N SER A 50 12.49 -0.31 12.13
CA SER A 50 12.48 -0.58 13.57
C SER A 50 13.81 -0.22 14.25
N SER A 51 14.90 -0.21 13.49
CA SER A 51 16.26 -0.01 13.99
C SER A 51 16.67 1.47 14.21
N GLY A 52 15.78 2.44 13.93
CA GLY A 52 16.13 3.88 13.93
C GLY A 52 15.35 4.80 14.88
N CYS A 53 14.30 4.34 15.57
CA CYS A 53 13.39 5.22 16.31
C CYS A 53 13.33 4.90 17.81
N THR A 54 14.44 5.06 18.53
CA THR A 54 14.41 5.12 20.00
C THR A 54 13.99 6.52 20.45
N THR A 55 12.77 6.64 20.98
CA THR A 55 12.21 7.87 21.59
C THR A 55 12.77 8.20 22.98
N ALA A 56 13.89 7.59 23.38
CA ALA A 56 14.53 7.89 24.66
C ALA A 56 15.44 9.14 24.55
N PRO A 57 15.31 10.13 25.45
CA PRO A 57 16.27 11.22 25.56
C PRO A 57 17.52 10.69 26.27
N SER A 58 18.36 9.95 25.55
CA SER A 58 19.68 9.52 26.03
C SER A 58 20.76 10.34 25.32
N THR A 59 21.66 10.88 26.12
CA THR A 59 22.57 11.99 25.82
C THR A 59 23.80 11.61 24.98
N SER A 60 23.81 10.45 24.32
CA SER A 60 24.98 10.01 23.56
C SER A 60 24.62 8.92 22.55
N ALA A 61 25.01 9.16 21.29
CA ALA A 61 24.78 8.38 20.07
C ALA A 61 23.38 8.54 19.45
N SER A 62 23.27 9.52 18.56
CA SER A 62 22.08 9.74 17.73
C SER A 62 21.80 8.51 16.87
N GLY A 63 20.66 7.86 17.09
CA GLY A 63 20.05 6.89 16.17
C GLY A 63 19.59 7.58 14.89
N VAL A 64 20.53 8.12 14.13
CA VAL A 64 20.29 8.73 12.82
C VAL A 64 20.10 7.58 11.87
N PHE A 65 18.89 7.47 11.31
CA PHE A 65 18.62 6.57 10.20
C PHE A 65 19.71 6.79 9.12
N PRO A 66 20.54 5.78 8.78
CA PRO A 66 21.56 5.98 7.78
C PRO A 66 20.88 6.42 6.48
N LEU A 67 21.34 7.53 5.89
CA LEU A 67 20.73 8.21 4.73
C LEU A 67 19.54 9.14 5.04
N ASP A 68 19.41 9.62 6.28
CA ASP A 68 18.28 10.45 6.73
C ASP A 68 17.88 11.60 5.78
N ASN A 69 18.87 12.37 5.31
CA ASN A 69 18.64 13.47 4.37
C ASN A 69 18.18 12.98 2.98
N LEU A 70 18.72 11.86 2.50
CA LEU A 70 18.36 11.28 1.22
C LEU A 70 16.94 10.71 1.27
N PHE A 71 16.63 9.96 2.32
CA PHE A 71 15.30 9.39 2.55
C PHE A 71 14.25 10.48 2.71
N LYS A 72 14.54 11.52 3.50
CA LYS A 72 13.68 12.71 3.62
C LYS A 72 13.46 13.42 2.28
N GLN A 73 14.49 13.52 1.44
CA GLN A 73 14.36 14.12 0.11
C GLN A 73 13.53 13.25 -0.84
N LEU A 74 13.73 11.92 -0.80
CA LEU A 74 12.96 10.93 -1.54
C LEU A 74 11.47 11.05 -1.21
N LEU A 75 11.12 11.10 0.07
CA LEU A 75 9.74 11.23 0.53
C LEU A 75 9.12 12.60 0.19
N ALA A 76 9.87 13.69 0.34
CA ALA A 76 9.31 15.04 0.21
C ALA A 76 9.07 15.49 -1.24
N GLY A 77 9.74 14.86 -2.22
CA GLY A 77 9.62 15.20 -3.64
C GLY A 77 9.83 16.70 -3.89
N LYS A 78 11.03 17.21 -3.60
CA LYS A 78 11.34 18.65 -3.55
C LYS A 78 11.26 19.36 -4.91
N ASP A 79 11.64 18.69 -6.00
CA ASP A 79 11.84 19.34 -7.30
C ASP A 79 11.12 18.61 -8.44
N GLY A 80 10.89 19.27 -9.59
CA GLY A 80 10.32 18.64 -10.79
C GLY A 80 11.16 17.50 -11.41
N ARG A 81 12.34 17.23 -10.84
CA ARG A 81 13.26 16.12 -11.18
C ARG A 81 13.32 15.04 -10.09
N SER A 82 12.65 15.23 -8.96
CA SER A 82 12.65 14.24 -7.89
C SER A 82 11.90 12.98 -8.33
N VAL A 83 12.33 11.84 -7.79
CA VAL A 83 11.63 10.55 -7.89
C VAL A 83 10.16 10.75 -7.60
N PHE A 84 9.31 10.19 -8.46
CA PHE A 84 7.88 10.23 -8.27
C PHE A 84 7.46 9.07 -7.39
N LEU A 85 6.94 9.39 -6.21
CA LEU A 85 6.46 8.40 -5.25
C LEU A 85 5.01 8.03 -5.56
N ALA A 86 4.72 6.74 -5.70
CA ALA A 86 3.37 6.25 -5.97
C ALA A 86 2.99 5.11 -5.02
N GLY A 87 1.73 5.03 -4.63
CA GLY A 87 1.24 3.91 -3.83
C GLY A 87 -0.27 3.85 -3.82
N PHE A 88 -0.81 2.70 -3.45
CA PHE A 88 -2.24 2.60 -3.16
C PHE A 88 -2.53 3.18 -1.78
N ASP A 89 -3.62 3.95 -1.69
CA ASP A 89 -4.00 4.63 -0.45
C ASP A 89 -2.89 5.55 0.07
N MET A 90 -2.32 6.32 -0.87
CA MET A 90 -1.25 7.27 -0.58
C MET A 90 -1.57 8.26 0.56
N PRO A 91 -2.83 8.72 0.78
CA PRO A 91 -3.16 9.51 1.95
C PRO A 91 -2.81 8.82 3.28
N ARG A 92 -3.19 7.54 3.45
CA ARG A 92 -2.83 6.78 4.66
C ARG A 92 -1.34 6.51 4.74
N LEU A 93 -0.70 6.14 3.62
CA LEU A 93 0.75 5.91 3.59
C LEU A 93 1.52 7.17 3.99
N ALA A 94 1.15 8.33 3.43
CA ALA A 94 1.78 9.61 3.73
C ALA A 94 1.63 10.00 5.21
N LEU A 95 0.44 9.76 5.80
CA LEU A 95 0.21 9.99 7.22
C LEU A 95 1.06 9.07 8.10
N ARG A 96 1.11 7.76 7.81
CA ARG A 96 1.92 6.79 8.57
C ARG A 96 3.40 7.17 8.54
N LEU A 97 3.92 7.47 7.35
CA LEU A 97 5.32 7.85 7.15
C LEU A 97 5.65 9.18 7.83
N PHE A 98 4.77 10.19 7.72
CA PHE A 98 4.96 11.46 8.42
C PHE A 98 4.91 11.28 9.95
N PHE A 99 3.96 10.50 10.45
CA PHE A 99 3.80 10.26 11.88
C PHE A 99 5.00 9.51 12.46
N HIS A 100 5.51 8.51 11.74
CA HIS A 100 6.63 7.69 12.19
C HIS A 100 8.00 8.39 12.05
N PHE A 101 8.29 9.02 10.90
CA PHE A 101 9.60 9.62 10.63
C PHE A 101 9.65 11.14 10.85
N GLY A 102 8.51 11.82 10.95
CA GLY A 102 8.45 13.29 10.98
C GLY A 102 8.75 13.97 9.64
N TYR A 103 8.86 13.21 8.55
CA TYR A 103 9.18 13.74 7.22
C TYR A 103 7.94 13.99 6.40
N HIS A 104 7.94 15.15 5.75
CA HIS A 104 6.89 15.46 4.79
C HIS A 104 6.97 14.49 3.62
N VAL A 105 5.83 13.91 3.30
CA VAL A 105 5.64 13.00 2.17
C VAL A 105 4.85 13.72 1.08
N LYS A 106 5.30 13.53 -0.16
CA LYS A 106 4.58 13.88 -1.37
C LYS A 106 4.56 12.68 -2.32
N GLY A 107 3.37 12.27 -2.72
CA GLY A 107 3.21 11.14 -3.61
C GLY A 107 1.85 11.11 -4.29
N THR A 108 1.69 10.18 -5.20
CA THR A 108 0.45 9.97 -5.95
C THR A 108 -0.24 8.71 -5.48
N ASP A 109 -1.56 8.81 -5.37
CA ASP A 109 -2.43 7.69 -5.06
C ASP A 109 -2.84 6.97 -6.35
N LEU A 110 -2.40 5.71 -6.49
CA LEU A 110 -2.70 4.87 -7.64
C LEU A 110 -4.19 4.55 -7.75
N SER A 111 -4.90 4.51 -6.61
CA SER A 111 -6.32 4.16 -6.59
C SER A 111 -7.19 5.23 -7.25
N THR A 112 -6.84 6.51 -7.09
CA THR A 112 -7.59 7.64 -7.65
C THR A 112 -7.08 8.07 -9.02
N VAL A 113 -5.79 7.90 -9.33
CA VAL A 113 -5.24 8.29 -10.64
C VAL A 113 -5.66 7.37 -11.76
N CYS A 114 -5.87 6.10 -11.47
CA CYS A 114 -6.35 5.15 -12.47
C CYS A 114 -7.87 5.16 -12.62
N SER A 115 -8.58 5.85 -11.72
CA SER A 115 -10.04 5.96 -11.77
C SER A 115 -10.49 7.12 -12.67
N PRO A 116 -11.59 6.98 -13.42
CA PRO A 116 -12.21 8.08 -14.15
C PRO A 116 -12.78 9.17 -13.22
N SER A 117 -13.00 8.85 -11.95
CA SER A 117 -13.49 9.80 -10.94
C SER A 117 -12.56 9.86 -9.74
N TYR A 118 -12.22 11.09 -9.32
CA TYR A 118 -11.43 11.33 -8.10
C TYR A 118 -12.14 10.95 -6.81
N THR A 119 -13.45 10.70 -6.84
CA THR A 119 -14.24 10.28 -5.67
C THR A 119 -14.39 8.76 -5.56
N GLU A 120 -14.02 8.02 -6.61
CA GLU A 120 -14.18 6.56 -6.66
C GLU A 120 -12.82 5.89 -6.79
N ALA A 121 -12.14 5.69 -5.66
CA ALA A 121 -10.87 4.98 -5.61
C ALA A 121 -11.03 3.53 -6.09
N TRP A 122 -10.20 3.09 -7.03
CA TRP A 122 -10.17 1.71 -7.49
C TRP A 122 -9.29 0.83 -6.60
N LEU A 123 -9.73 -0.39 -6.35
CA LEU A 123 -8.93 -1.40 -5.68
C LEU A 123 -7.74 -1.85 -6.55
N PRO A 124 -6.61 -2.31 -5.94
CA PRO A 124 -5.40 -2.70 -6.67
C PRO A 124 -5.63 -3.70 -7.80
N GLY A 125 -6.46 -4.72 -7.58
CA GLY A 125 -6.80 -5.73 -8.57
C GLY A 125 -7.55 -5.16 -9.77
N LYS A 126 -8.45 -4.19 -9.56
CA LYS A 126 -9.15 -3.50 -10.66
C LYS A 126 -8.18 -2.64 -11.47
N VAL A 127 -7.27 -1.93 -10.80
CA VAL A 127 -6.23 -1.14 -11.47
C VAL A 127 -5.31 -2.05 -12.28
N ALA A 128 -4.83 -3.15 -11.69
CA ALA A 128 -3.96 -4.11 -12.37
C ALA A 128 -4.62 -4.72 -13.61
N ALA A 129 -5.87 -5.20 -13.49
CA ALA A 129 -6.61 -5.74 -14.62
C ALA A 129 -6.81 -4.71 -15.75
N ALA A 130 -7.11 -3.45 -15.40
CA ALA A 130 -7.34 -2.39 -16.38
C ALA A 130 -6.04 -1.87 -17.04
N LYS A 131 -4.91 -1.88 -16.33
CA LYS A 131 -3.68 -1.18 -16.76
C LYS A 131 -2.53 -2.09 -17.18
N ILE A 132 -2.42 -3.28 -16.60
CA ILE A 132 -1.42 -4.29 -16.96
C ILE A 132 -1.98 -5.25 -18.02
N GLY A 133 -3.30 -5.46 -18.00
CA GLY A 133 -4.01 -6.34 -18.93
C GLY A 133 -3.91 -7.82 -18.55
N GLY A 134 -4.60 -8.66 -19.31
CA GLY A 134 -4.67 -10.11 -19.10
C GLY A 134 -5.76 -10.58 -18.13
N SER A 135 -5.97 -11.90 -18.08
CA SER A 135 -6.87 -12.54 -17.10
C SER A 135 -6.16 -12.60 -15.75
N MET A 136 -6.12 -11.47 -15.04
CA MET A 136 -5.59 -11.39 -13.69
C MET A 136 -6.66 -11.74 -12.67
N ASP A 137 -6.28 -12.53 -11.66
CA ASP A 137 -7.12 -12.79 -10.50
C ASP A 137 -7.17 -11.55 -9.60
N THR A 138 -8.17 -10.70 -9.84
CA THR A 138 -8.36 -9.44 -9.10
C THR A 138 -8.60 -9.66 -7.62
N PHE A 139 -9.21 -10.78 -7.25
CA PHE A 139 -9.46 -11.14 -5.85
C PHE A 139 -8.14 -11.42 -5.13
N ARG A 140 -7.27 -12.25 -5.72
CA ARG A 140 -5.94 -12.53 -5.16
C ARG A 140 -5.07 -11.27 -5.07
N ILE A 141 -5.15 -10.37 -6.05
CA ILE A 141 -4.40 -9.10 -5.99
C ILE A 141 -4.93 -8.22 -4.86
N ASN A 142 -6.25 -8.04 -4.74
CA ASN A 142 -6.85 -7.23 -3.67
C ASN A 142 -6.50 -7.80 -2.28
N ARG A 143 -6.50 -9.12 -2.16
CA ARG A 143 -6.15 -9.86 -0.93
C ARG A 143 -4.77 -9.46 -0.39
N LEU A 144 -3.79 -9.13 -1.24
CA LEU A 144 -2.46 -8.66 -0.82
C LEU A 144 -2.49 -7.37 0.03
N TRP A 145 -3.50 -6.52 -0.16
CA TRP A 145 -3.66 -5.27 0.61
C TRP A 145 -4.60 -5.39 1.82
N HIS A 146 -5.38 -6.47 1.91
CA HIS A 146 -6.38 -6.67 2.97
C HIS A 146 -5.97 -7.74 3.98
N GLU A 147 -5.18 -8.72 3.57
CA GLU A 147 -4.67 -9.71 4.49
C GLU A 147 -3.47 -9.16 5.24
N ASN A 148 -3.52 -9.25 6.57
CA ASN A 148 -2.40 -8.96 7.48
C ASN A 148 -1.26 -9.99 7.33
N SER A 149 -1.09 -10.62 6.16
CA SER A 149 0.08 -11.42 5.84
C SER A 149 1.24 -10.48 5.49
N ASP A 150 1.88 -9.98 6.54
CA ASP A 150 3.03 -9.07 6.46
C ASP A 150 4.34 -9.80 6.07
N SER A 151 4.26 -10.93 5.36
CA SER A 151 5.43 -11.61 4.81
C SER A 151 6.17 -10.70 3.82
N GLU A 152 7.50 -10.75 3.83
CA GLU A 152 8.36 -9.99 2.92
C GLU A 152 8.01 -10.22 1.44
N GLU A 153 7.64 -11.43 1.06
CA GLU A 153 7.22 -11.76 -0.32
C GLU A 153 6.00 -10.94 -0.75
N ASN A 154 4.94 -10.91 0.07
CA ASN A 154 3.75 -10.11 -0.20
C ASN A 154 4.03 -8.61 -0.20
N LEU A 155 4.99 -8.14 0.60
CA LEU A 155 5.43 -6.74 0.54
C LEU A 155 6.11 -6.41 -0.77
N CYS A 156 7.07 -7.25 -1.17
CA CYS A 156 7.75 -7.10 -2.43
C CYS A 156 6.78 -7.13 -3.60
N LEU A 157 5.83 -8.06 -3.58
CA LEU A 157 4.81 -8.18 -4.62
C LEU A 157 3.90 -6.94 -4.68
N ARG A 158 3.47 -6.41 -3.53
CA ARG A 158 2.69 -5.16 -3.48
C ARG A 158 3.46 -3.98 -4.06
N ALA A 159 4.73 -3.83 -3.67
CA ALA A 159 5.57 -2.75 -4.15
C ALA A 159 5.82 -2.91 -5.65
N TRP A 160 6.19 -4.10 -6.10
CA TRP A 160 6.40 -4.40 -7.51
C TRP A 160 5.14 -4.15 -8.34
N LEU A 161 3.97 -4.65 -7.95
CA LEU A 161 2.71 -4.39 -8.66
C LEU A 161 2.39 -2.89 -8.75
N SER A 162 2.61 -2.15 -7.66
CA SER A 162 2.41 -0.70 -7.64
C SER A 162 3.36 0.03 -8.58
N ALA A 163 4.58 -0.48 -8.72
CA ALA A 163 5.54 0.01 -9.70
C ALA A 163 5.11 -0.41 -11.12
N SER A 164 4.68 -1.64 -11.36
CA SER A 164 4.34 -2.10 -12.71
C SER A 164 3.15 -1.39 -13.36
N ILE A 165 2.34 -0.63 -12.60
CA ILE A 165 1.19 0.10 -13.13
C ILE A 165 1.66 1.31 -13.94
N PRO A 166 1.35 1.37 -15.25
CA PRO A 166 1.59 2.56 -16.05
C PRO A 166 0.64 3.67 -15.58
N LEU A 167 1.23 4.80 -15.20
CA LEU A 167 0.51 6.06 -15.05
C LEU A 167 0.25 6.62 -16.46
N GLY A 168 -0.81 7.37 -16.71
CA GLY A 168 -1.07 7.97 -18.04
C GLY A 168 -2.31 7.42 -18.77
N ALA A 169 -2.80 8.23 -19.72
CA ALA A 169 -4.09 8.06 -20.37
C ALA A 169 -4.08 7.07 -21.55
N ASP A 170 -2.91 6.79 -22.12
CA ASP A 170 -2.80 5.96 -23.32
C ASP A 170 -2.86 4.45 -23.00
N ALA A 171 -4.08 3.91 -23.03
CA ALA A 171 -4.36 2.48 -22.96
C ALA A 171 -3.83 1.70 -24.19
N ASP A 172 -3.59 2.38 -25.31
CA ASP A 172 -3.21 1.75 -26.59
C ASP A 172 -1.74 1.38 -26.73
N ALA A 173 -0.90 1.75 -25.78
CA ALA A 173 0.53 1.51 -25.88
C ALA A 173 0.91 0.09 -25.36
N PHE A 174 0.25 -0.94 -25.90
CA PHE A 174 0.30 -2.34 -25.46
C PHE A 174 1.66 -3.06 -25.62
N LEU A 175 2.72 -2.38 -26.08
CA LEU A 175 3.94 -3.03 -26.61
C LEU A 175 5.27 -2.54 -26.04
N CYS A 176 5.33 -1.94 -24.84
CA CYS A 176 6.61 -1.51 -24.26
C CYS A 176 6.86 -2.11 -22.87
N PRO A 177 7.80 -3.06 -22.72
CA PRO A 177 8.13 -3.67 -21.42
C PRO A 177 8.90 -2.72 -20.46
N PHE A 178 9.21 -1.48 -20.85
CA PHE A 178 9.94 -0.48 -20.05
C PHE A 178 9.01 0.60 -19.44
N ARG A 179 7.96 0.20 -18.70
CA ARG A 179 6.75 1.02 -18.53
C ARG A 179 6.61 1.94 -17.30
N LEU A 180 7.68 2.22 -16.56
CA LEU A 180 7.66 3.29 -15.55
C LEU A 180 8.45 4.53 -15.93
N ALA A 181 9.57 4.38 -16.65
CA ALA A 181 10.45 5.49 -17.00
C ALA A 181 9.93 6.34 -18.19
N GLN A 182 9.03 5.80 -19.01
CA GLN A 182 8.56 6.48 -20.22
C GLN A 182 7.40 7.44 -19.97
N VAL A 183 6.51 7.14 -19.01
CA VAL A 183 5.39 8.03 -18.65
C VAL A 183 5.89 9.32 -17.96
N CYS A 184 7.01 9.26 -17.25
CA CYS A 184 7.65 10.46 -16.69
C CYS A 184 8.08 11.48 -17.76
N ARG A 185 8.23 11.07 -19.02
CA ARG A 185 8.57 11.96 -20.14
C ARG A 185 7.37 12.67 -20.75
N THR A 186 6.14 12.14 -20.63
CA THR A 186 4.97 12.67 -21.35
C THR A 186 4.27 13.84 -20.65
N GLY A 187 4.78 14.35 -19.52
CA GLY A 187 4.22 15.53 -18.84
C GLY A 187 2.90 15.28 -18.10
N GLU A 188 2.18 14.20 -18.40
CA GLU A 188 0.92 13.81 -17.76
C GLU A 188 1.07 13.54 -16.25
N ILE A 189 2.20 12.99 -15.81
CA ILE A 189 2.47 12.76 -14.38
C ILE A 189 2.59 14.08 -13.60
N LYS A 190 2.93 15.19 -14.27
CA LYS A 190 3.03 16.49 -13.60
C LYS A 190 1.66 17.05 -13.24
N SER A 191 0.64 16.84 -14.08
CA SER A 191 -0.72 17.34 -13.86
C SER A 191 -1.51 16.52 -12.84
N VAL A 192 -1.11 15.26 -12.62
CA VAL A 192 -1.71 14.40 -11.61
C VAL A 192 -1.63 15.05 -10.21
N LYS A 193 -2.78 15.10 -9.54
CA LYS A 193 -2.91 15.57 -8.15
C LYS A 193 -2.08 14.68 -7.21
N LYS A 194 -1.29 15.32 -6.36
CA LYS A 194 -0.40 14.66 -5.41
C LYS A 194 -0.91 14.88 -4.01
N VAL A 195 -0.87 13.83 -3.19
CA VAL A 195 -0.93 13.95 -1.74
C VAL A 195 0.35 14.67 -1.32
N ASP A 196 0.22 15.76 -0.58
CA ASP A 196 1.36 16.49 -0.03
C ASP A 196 1.05 16.91 1.41
N THR A 197 1.74 16.28 2.35
CA THR A 197 1.57 16.56 3.78
C THR A 197 1.95 17.99 4.15
N ARG A 198 2.74 18.72 3.35
CA ARG A 198 3.07 20.13 3.64
C ARG A 198 1.86 21.05 3.59
N ASN A 199 0.78 20.62 2.94
CA ASN A 199 -0.46 21.38 2.83
C ASN A 199 -1.31 21.31 4.10
N VAL A 200 -0.91 20.53 5.11
CA VAL A 200 -1.61 20.37 6.38
C VAL A 200 -0.67 20.76 7.52
N ARG A 201 -1.21 21.44 8.54
CA ARG A 201 -0.42 21.84 9.71
C ARG A 201 0.09 20.61 10.49
N LYS A 202 1.27 20.73 11.09
CA LYS A 202 1.96 19.61 11.77
C LYS A 202 1.19 19.06 12.97
N ASP A 203 0.50 19.91 13.72
CA ASP A 203 -0.37 19.52 14.84
C ASP A 203 -1.54 18.64 14.35
N ILE A 204 -2.17 19.02 13.25
CA ILE A 204 -3.25 18.24 12.63
C ILE A 204 -2.72 16.90 12.11
N LEU A 205 -1.56 16.91 11.43
CA LEU A 205 -0.95 15.67 10.92
C LEU A 205 -0.62 14.69 12.05
N LYS A 206 -0.13 15.17 13.19
CA LYS A 206 0.11 14.33 14.37
C LYS A 206 -1.18 13.71 14.90
N CYS A 207 -2.24 14.51 15.01
CA CYS A 207 -3.55 14.03 15.46
C CYS A 207 -4.13 12.98 14.50
N LEU A 208 -4.11 13.23 13.20
CA LEU A 208 -4.58 12.29 12.18
C LEU A 208 -3.73 11.01 12.14
N GLY A 209 -2.41 11.13 12.32
CA GLY A 209 -1.50 9.99 12.40
C GLY A 209 -1.80 9.09 13.59
N GLU A 210 -2.04 9.67 14.77
CA GLU A 210 -2.43 8.92 15.97
C GLU A 210 -3.79 8.23 15.80
N LEU A 211 -4.79 8.93 15.25
CA LEU A 211 -6.10 8.32 14.96
C LEU A 211 -5.98 7.15 13.98
N LEU A 212 -5.15 7.31 12.94
CA LEU A 212 -4.90 6.27 11.97
C LEU A 212 -4.19 5.06 12.61
N LYS A 213 -3.18 5.29 13.46
CA LYS A 213 -2.49 4.25 14.23
C LYS A 213 -3.48 3.44 15.06
N GLN A 214 -4.37 4.11 15.80
CA GLN A 214 -5.40 3.45 16.60
C GLN A 214 -6.37 2.63 15.74
N THR A 215 -6.78 3.18 14.60
CA THR A 215 -7.64 2.47 13.63
C THR A 215 -6.96 1.22 13.09
N ASP A 216 -5.65 1.29 12.81
CA ASP A 216 -4.87 0.15 12.30
C ASP A 216 -4.72 -0.95 13.36
N ILE A 217 -4.44 -0.58 14.62
CA ILE A 217 -4.42 -1.52 15.76
C ILE A 217 -5.78 -2.22 15.90
N LEU A 218 -6.87 -1.46 15.89
CA LEU A 218 -8.22 -2.00 15.99
C LEU A 218 -8.54 -2.95 14.83
N SER A 219 -8.20 -2.57 13.61
CA SER A 219 -8.42 -3.40 12.41
C SER A 219 -7.66 -4.73 12.47
N ARG A 220 -6.46 -4.73 13.08
CA ARG A 220 -5.66 -5.95 13.31
C ARG A 220 -6.20 -6.82 14.44
N SER A 221 -6.87 -6.21 15.42
CA SER A 221 -7.50 -6.91 16.55
C SER A 221 -8.84 -7.56 16.20
N LEU A 222 -9.41 -7.26 15.03
CA LEU A 222 -10.65 -7.88 14.59
C LEU A 222 -10.46 -9.41 14.46
N PRO A 223 -11.40 -10.22 14.99
CA PRO A 223 -11.37 -11.67 14.82
C PRO A 223 -11.32 -12.02 13.33
N LYS A 224 -10.27 -12.73 12.91
CA LYS A 224 -10.11 -13.21 11.53
C LYS A 224 -11.17 -14.25 11.16
N GLU A 225 -11.58 -15.01 12.17
CA GLU A 225 -12.70 -15.92 12.13
C GLU A 225 -13.74 -15.34 13.09
N THR A 226 -14.79 -14.73 12.53
CA THR A 226 -16.05 -14.72 13.26
C THR A 226 -16.49 -16.18 13.31
N VAL A 227 -16.58 -16.75 14.52
CA VAL A 227 -17.26 -18.04 14.69
C VAL A 227 -18.63 -17.84 14.07
N SER A 228 -18.80 -18.40 12.87
CA SER A 228 -20.03 -18.29 12.12
C SER A 228 -21.11 -18.84 13.04
N GLU A 229 -22.10 -18.01 13.39
CA GLU A 229 -23.29 -18.49 14.11
C GLU A 229 -24.16 -19.39 13.20
N TYR A 230 -23.59 -20.04 12.19
CA TYR A 230 -24.28 -20.89 11.24
C TYR A 230 -23.59 -22.26 11.19
N ASP A 231 -24.31 -23.30 11.61
CA ASP A 231 -23.78 -24.65 11.77
C ASP A 231 -23.81 -25.48 10.47
N HIS A 232 -24.66 -25.12 9.50
CA HIS A 232 -24.85 -25.91 8.29
C HIS A 232 -25.40 -25.11 7.10
N PHE A 233 -24.82 -25.38 5.92
CA PHE A 233 -25.32 -24.92 4.62
C PHE A 233 -25.77 -26.15 3.82
N ASP A 234 -27.09 -26.37 3.75
CA ASP A 234 -27.65 -27.42 2.89
C ASP A 234 -28.00 -26.84 1.52
N LEU A 235 -27.28 -27.30 0.49
CA LEU A 235 -27.68 -27.16 -0.90
C LEU A 235 -28.68 -28.27 -1.21
N LYS A 236 -29.97 -27.93 -1.32
CA LYS A 236 -30.91 -28.87 -1.93
C LYS A 236 -30.66 -28.89 -3.43
N GLY A 237 -30.26 -30.05 -3.94
CA GLY A 237 -30.30 -30.32 -5.37
C GLY A 237 -31.75 -30.20 -5.88
N GLY A 238 -31.97 -29.29 -6.82
CA GLY A 238 -33.26 -29.04 -7.46
C GLY A 238 -33.99 -27.81 -6.91
N ASP A 239 -34.00 -26.75 -7.72
CA ASP A 239 -34.74 -25.48 -7.65
C ASP A 239 -34.91 -24.81 -6.27
N ASP A 240 -34.00 -23.86 -6.08
CA ASP A 240 -34.21 -22.52 -5.54
C ASP A 240 -34.61 -22.37 -4.06
N GLY A 241 -33.66 -22.71 -3.20
CA GLY A 241 -33.65 -22.18 -1.85
C GLY A 241 -32.43 -22.63 -1.03
N PHE A 242 -31.70 -21.66 -0.47
CA PHE A 242 -30.68 -21.92 0.54
C PHE A 242 -31.35 -22.04 1.92
N LYS A 243 -30.99 -23.07 2.68
CA LYS A 243 -31.42 -23.19 4.08
C LYS A 243 -30.23 -22.89 4.99
N LEU A 244 -30.22 -21.66 5.51
CA LEU A 244 -29.27 -21.22 6.52
C LEU A 244 -29.82 -21.51 7.91
N THR A 245 -29.07 -22.25 8.73
CA THR A 245 -29.48 -22.53 10.13
C THR A 245 -28.59 -21.74 11.07
N ASN A 246 -29.17 -20.79 11.81
CA ASN A 246 -28.47 -20.04 12.85
C ASN A 246 -28.34 -20.91 14.11
N ALA A 247 -27.12 -21.03 14.64
CA ALA A 247 -26.73 -21.84 15.80
C ALA A 247 -27.31 -21.31 17.12
N ARG A 248 -27.55 -20.00 17.22
CA ARG A 248 -27.95 -19.32 18.46
C ARG A 248 -29.46 -19.34 18.69
N TYR A 249 -30.22 -19.32 17.60
CA TYR A 249 -31.66 -19.45 17.61
C TYR A 249 -32.02 -20.71 16.85
N LYS A 250 -32.47 -21.77 17.55
CA LYS A 250 -33.15 -22.95 16.95
C LYS A 250 -34.50 -22.58 16.30
N VAL A 251 -34.58 -21.42 15.68
CA VAL A 251 -35.77 -20.86 15.05
C VAL A 251 -35.51 -20.87 13.55
N ARG A 252 -36.36 -21.62 12.87
CA ARG A 252 -36.37 -21.84 11.43
C ARG A 252 -36.54 -20.50 10.73
N VAL A 253 -35.49 -19.96 10.13
CA VAL A 253 -35.59 -18.75 9.32
C VAL A 253 -36.40 -19.10 8.06
N GLY A 254 -37.53 -18.41 7.88
CA GLY A 254 -38.44 -18.63 6.75
C GLY A 254 -37.79 -18.24 5.41
N ARG A 255 -38.24 -18.89 4.33
CA ARG A 255 -37.75 -18.67 2.96
C ARG A 255 -37.73 -17.17 2.61
N SER A 256 -36.58 -16.62 2.26
CA SER A 256 -36.50 -15.35 1.54
C SER A 256 -36.59 -15.64 0.04
N GLN A 257 -37.62 -15.15 -0.65
CA GLN A 257 -37.61 -15.06 -2.10
C GLN A 257 -36.76 -13.85 -2.48
N GLN A 258 -35.51 -14.08 -2.90
CA GLN A 258 -34.79 -13.05 -3.64
C GLN A 258 -35.20 -13.21 -5.11
N PHE A 259 -36.05 -12.30 -5.58
CA PHE A 259 -36.32 -12.15 -7.02
C PHE A 259 -35.06 -11.60 -7.69
N MET A 260 -34.42 -12.42 -8.54
CA MET A 260 -33.55 -11.91 -9.59
C MET A 260 -34.45 -11.29 -10.67
N GLY A 261 -34.42 -9.97 -10.79
CA GLY A 261 -34.90 -9.21 -11.94
C GLY A 261 -33.71 -8.68 -12.72
#